data_AF-A0A844SMZ8-F1
#
_entry.id   AF-A0A844SMZ8-F1
#
_cell.length_a   1.000
_cell.length_b   1.000
_cell.length_c   1.000
_cell.angle_alpha   90.00
_cell.angle_beta   90.00
_cell.angle_gamma   90.00
#
_symmetry.space_group_name_H-M   'P 1'
#
loop_
_entity.id
_entity.type
_entity.pdbx_description
1 polymer ?
#
loop_
_entity_poly.entity_id
_entity_poly.type
_entity_poly.pdbx_seq_one_letter_code
_entity_poly.pdbx_strand_id
1 'polypeptide(L)'
;MAENALKAEPLLFDELPVADLGTISIRVFVLPPKEKKGQEKQQALPLDTEAGEEFMLETQGATPVSSYLESSRGKRCVVFLVNGQRQEFDDNTFIVQELGFRYLRSRMIIMIDVDGLAQEAIGRLMQGSRQGFYRGAVREAITKRIVATLKNDPDLVRLEQEAEEAVSELSAGDEKVKQTLDQLIESHHDKGHAFAYGMGVAGDTHGADELGFKTVVKGGVVTLLPPDIGVESVYPVLTSQPAASIIRLRPNTPREITIKSQPSEHWSAISQMTVESDVRVLELKVKHEKLGDHGKLTLLFDAAEDFDKDEYPVRANLKVTARFNGIKEPRQLDLSVVTKPDVDRPDPKLVDDPIKLKVTSRQPVKIRQGETGTHIRMRWDGKDRLITDDNAPWKFSAKLQSGNQPDIHFSDPSAGRFTMLVTPLPEWTAGQRLTFEVAATGPSGRQLITSFDADVVNPPEPPEPDDKQKPSPRLVDSEYKTGSMRRPPYELKTITRDHYEQPCWSAEEWTDEDAGAFVKPNDRAPLVLIINQDLAALRDFRQALAKRNTEKDVERKLTKYTSHIAFHLYQMYQATIGKKDDDVDTADLARQQEVRRVALTMIKLMDVAEK
;
A
#
# COMPACT_ATOMS: atom_id res chain seq x y z
N MET A 1 -40.23 77.71 -20.61
CA MET A 1 -41.22 76.60 -20.65
C MET A 1 -41.26 76.07 -22.07
N ALA A 2 -40.58 74.95 -22.31
CA ALA A 2 -40.66 74.13 -23.51
C ALA A 2 -40.19 72.73 -23.09
N GLU A 3 -41.15 71.85 -22.80
CA GLU A 3 -40.90 70.44 -22.52
C GLU A 3 -40.66 69.70 -23.84
N ASN A 4 -39.49 69.11 -23.98
CA ASN A 4 -39.18 68.13 -25.02
C ASN A 4 -39.84 66.80 -24.64
N ALA A 5 -40.98 66.52 -25.25
CA ALA A 5 -41.55 65.17 -25.29
C ALA A 5 -40.74 64.31 -26.27
N LEU A 6 -39.84 63.49 -25.73
CA LEU A 6 -39.22 62.38 -26.46
C LEU A 6 -40.31 61.35 -26.79
N LYS A 7 -40.75 61.33 -28.05
CA LYS A 7 -41.49 60.21 -28.62
C LYS A 7 -40.55 59.01 -28.68
N ALA A 8 -40.76 58.02 -27.82
CA ALA A 8 -40.19 56.70 -28.00
C ALA A 8 -40.82 56.08 -29.27
N GLU A 9 -39.98 55.61 -30.20
CA GLU A 9 -40.45 54.79 -31.31
C GLU A 9 -41.05 53.48 -30.77
N PRO A 10 -42.18 53.01 -31.32
CA PRO A 10 -42.73 51.73 -30.91
C PRO A 10 -41.79 50.61 -31.39
N LEU A 11 -41.27 49.82 -30.44
CA LEU A 11 -40.61 48.55 -30.76
C LEU A 11 -41.63 47.68 -31.51
N LEU A 12 -41.25 47.25 -32.72
CA LEU A 12 -42.12 46.63 -33.73
C LEU A 12 -42.76 45.27 -33.30
N PHE A 13 -42.64 44.84 -32.04
CA PHE A 13 -43.00 43.50 -31.60
C PHE A 13 -43.59 43.37 -30.19
N ASP A 14 -44.01 44.47 -29.55
CA ASP A 14 -44.72 44.38 -28.27
C ASP A 14 -46.21 44.02 -28.44
N GLU A 15 -46.66 43.12 -27.56
CA GLU A 15 -48.03 42.69 -27.27
C GLU A 15 -48.61 41.52 -28.11
N LEU A 16 -48.07 40.32 -27.90
CA LEU A 16 -48.94 39.13 -27.82
C LEU A 16 -49.27 38.91 -26.33
N PRO A 17 -50.55 38.93 -25.91
CA PRO A 17 -50.91 38.60 -24.54
C PRO A 17 -50.47 37.15 -24.24
N VAL A 18 -49.83 36.93 -23.09
CA VAL A 18 -49.31 35.62 -22.64
C VAL A 18 -50.37 34.50 -22.69
N ALA A 19 -51.66 34.86 -22.69
CA ALA A 19 -52.79 33.96 -22.81
C ALA A 19 -52.88 33.23 -24.17
N ASP A 20 -52.20 33.70 -25.21
CA ASP A 20 -52.36 33.17 -26.59
C ASP A 20 -51.11 32.44 -27.14
N LEU A 21 -50.16 32.11 -26.25
CA LEU A 21 -48.90 31.46 -26.66
C LEU A 21 -49.05 29.95 -26.91
N GLY A 22 -50.19 29.34 -26.58
CA GLY A 22 -50.44 27.90 -26.71
C GLY A 22 -50.08 27.10 -25.46
N THR A 23 -49.86 25.78 -25.62
CA THR A 23 -49.61 24.84 -24.52
C THR A 23 -48.23 24.19 -24.63
N ILE A 24 -47.59 23.93 -23.50
CA ILE A 24 -46.35 23.13 -23.41
C ILE A 24 -46.61 21.86 -22.61
N SER A 25 -45.91 20.77 -22.92
CA SER A 25 -45.95 19.55 -22.12
C SER A 25 -44.62 19.39 -21.37
N ILE A 26 -44.71 19.25 -20.05
CA ILE A 26 -43.55 19.11 -19.16
C ILE A 26 -43.53 17.66 -18.66
N ARG A 27 -42.42 16.96 -18.89
CA ARG A 27 -42.21 15.60 -18.40
C ARG A 27 -40.98 15.62 -17.49
N VAL A 28 -41.15 15.16 -16.25
CA VAL A 28 -40.06 15.08 -15.28
C VAL A 28 -39.73 13.62 -15.02
N PHE A 29 -38.45 13.28 -15.15
CA PHE A 29 -37.94 11.95 -14.84
C PHE A 29 -36.99 12.08 -13.66
N VAL A 30 -37.33 11.44 -12.54
CA VAL A 30 -36.42 11.29 -11.40
C VAL A 30 -35.93 9.85 -11.38
N LEU A 31 -34.64 9.65 -11.64
CA LEU A 31 -34.03 8.33 -11.64
C LEU A 31 -33.75 7.87 -10.20
N PRO A 32 -33.96 6.58 -9.89
CA PRO A 32 -33.57 6.04 -8.59
C PRO A 32 -32.06 6.18 -8.38
N PRO A 33 -31.61 6.24 -7.11
CA PRO A 33 -30.18 6.18 -6.80
C PRO A 33 -29.56 4.94 -7.44
N LYS A 34 -28.40 5.09 -8.10
CA LYS A 34 -27.60 3.92 -8.50
C LYS A 34 -27.18 3.18 -7.22
N GLU A 35 -27.66 1.95 -7.05
CA GLU A 35 -27.06 1.03 -6.10
C GLU A 35 -25.58 0.88 -6.47
N LYS A 36 -24.68 1.18 -5.52
CA LYS A 36 -23.24 0.99 -5.73
C LYS A 36 -22.93 -0.51 -5.82
N LYS A 37 -23.10 -1.11 -7.00
CA LYS A 37 -22.51 -2.41 -7.32
C LYS A 37 -21.00 -2.23 -7.48
N GLY A 38 -20.27 -2.53 -6.42
CA GLY A 38 -18.81 -2.58 -6.42
C GLY A 38 -18.17 -1.20 -6.33
N GLN A 39 -17.26 -1.05 -5.37
CA GLN A 39 -16.38 0.12 -5.25
C GLN A 39 -15.44 0.18 -6.48
N GLU A 40 -15.85 0.88 -7.54
CA GLU A 40 -14.86 1.49 -8.43
C GLU A 40 -14.15 2.57 -7.61
N LYS A 41 -12.90 2.28 -7.25
CA LYS A 41 -12.00 3.21 -6.57
C LYS A 41 -11.82 4.44 -7.46
N GLN A 42 -12.45 5.54 -7.09
CA GLN A 42 -11.97 6.85 -7.50
C GLN A 42 -10.55 7.00 -6.94
N GLN A 43 -9.57 7.13 -7.85
CA GLN A 43 -8.19 7.44 -7.47
C GLN A 43 -8.20 8.76 -6.70
N ALA A 44 -7.68 8.74 -5.47
CA ALA A 44 -7.44 9.96 -4.72
C ALA A 44 -6.39 10.79 -5.48
N LEU A 45 -6.80 11.93 -6.02
CA LEU A 45 -5.88 12.90 -6.62
C LEU A 45 -4.98 13.52 -5.52
N PRO A 46 -3.67 13.70 -5.76
CA PRO A 46 -2.76 14.34 -4.82
C PRO A 46 -3.18 15.77 -4.47
N LEU A 47 -2.88 16.17 -3.24
CA LEU A 47 -3.36 17.39 -2.58
C LEU A 47 -2.88 18.72 -3.21
N ASP A 48 -1.98 18.68 -4.19
CA ASP A 48 -1.29 19.86 -4.74
C ASP A 48 -1.75 20.25 -6.17
N THR A 49 -2.89 19.75 -6.63
CA THR A 49 -3.41 20.12 -7.96
C THR A 49 -4.05 21.52 -7.89
N GLU A 50 -3.51 22.50 -8.62
CA GLU A 50 -3.99 23.89 -8.60
C GLU A 50 -5.45 24.01 -9.08
N ALA A 51 -6.19 24.96 -8.50
CA ALA A 51 -7.65 25.17 -8.65
C ALA A 51 -8.15 25.57 -10.06
N GLY A 52 -7.35 25.35 -11.10
CA GLY A 52 -7.70 25.60 -12.51
C GLY A 52 -7.76 24.35 -13.40
N GLU A 53 -7.21 23.21 -12.97
CA GLU A 53 -7.15 21.99 -13.80
C GLU A 53 -8.28 20.97 -13.50
N GLU A 54 -9.08 21.17 -12.45
CA GLU A 54 -10.10 20.21 -12.00
C GLU A 54 -11.42 20.25 -12.81
N PHE A 55 -11.62 21.24 -13.69
CA PHE A 55 -12.85 21.37 -14.48
C PHE A 55 -12.99 20.35 -15.64
N MET A 56 -11.94 19.57 -15.93
CA MET A 56 -11.91 18.64 -17.07
C MET A 56 -11.88 17.14 -16.69
N LEU A 57 -11.83 16.79 -15.41
CA LEU A 57 -11.65 15.40 -14.97
C LEU A 57 -12.79 14.90 -14.07
N GLU A 58 -14.05 15.20 -14.43
CA GLU A 58 -15.16 14.32 -14.05
C GLU A 58 -15.22 13.15 -15.03
N THR A 59 -14.73 11.99 -14.62
CA THR A 59 -14.78 10.75 -15.41
C THR A 59 -16.23 10.43 -15.80
N GLN A 60 -16.44 10.07 -17.08
CA GLN A 60 -17.72 9.63 -17.63
C GLN A 60 -18.39 8.56 -16.72
N GLY A 61 -19.68 8.72 -16.40
CA GLY A 61 -20.48 7.65 -15.77
C GLY A 61 -20.95 7.85 -14.32
N ALA A 62 -20.52 8.90 -13.60
CA ALA A 62 -20.73 9.04 -12.15
C ALA A 62 -22.17 9.40 -11.72
N THR A 63 -23.10 9.67 -12.63
CA THR A 63 -24.51 9.93 -12.28
C THR A 63 -25.44 9.04 -13.11
N PRO A 64 -26.62 8.64 -12.61
CA PRO A 64 -27.59 7.83 -13.38
C PRO A 64 -27.99 8.49 -14.71
N VAL A 65 -27.88 9.81 -14.77
CA VAL A 65 -28.24 10.67 -15.90
C VAL A 65 -27.12 10.85 -16.94
N SER A 66 -25.88 10.51 -16.61
CA SER A 66 -24.71 10.90 -17.43
C SER A 66 -24.77 10.30 -18.84
N SER A 67 -25.26 9.08 -19.00
CA SER A 67 -25.35 8.42 -20.32
C SER A 67 -26.39 9.05 -21.27
N TYR A 68 -27.34 9.85 -20.77
CA TYR A 68 -28.46 10.35 -21.58
C TYR A 68 -28.25 11.76 -22.15
N LEU A 69 -27.31 12.53 -21.58
CA LEU A 69 -27.20 13.99 -21.77
C LEU A 69 -25.75 14.50 -21.95
N GLU A 70 -24.85 13.66 -22.45
CA GLU A 70 -23.46 14.06 -22.75
C GLU A 70 -23.35 14.95 -24.01
N SER A 71 -22.69 16.10 -23.86
CA SER A 71 -22.12 16.92 -24.94
C SER A 71 -20.84 17.58 -24.43
N SER A 72 -19.93 17.95 -25.34
CA SER A 72 -18.64 18.61 -25.06
C SER A 72 -18.70 19.94 -24.29
N ARG A 73 -19.88 20.41 -23.87
CA ARG A 73 -20.12 21.69 -23.18
C ARG A 73 -20.77 21.57 -21.79
N GLY A 74 -20.89 20.37 -21.21
CA GLY A 74 -21.33 20.17 -19.81
C GLY A 74 -22.61 19.34 -19.64
N LYS A 75 -23.00 19.09 -18.38
CA LYS A 75 -24.16 18.27 -17.98
C LYS A 75 -25.47 19.04 -18.21
N ARG A 76 -26.22 18.65 -19.24
CA ARG A 76 -27.56 19.19 -19.57
C ARG A 76 -28.60 18.44 -18.76
N CYS A 77 -29.60 19.12 -18.19
CA CYS A 77 -30.64 18.49 -17.36
C CYS A 77 -32.05 18.89 -17.76
N VAL A 78 -32.22 20.03 -18.42
CA VAL A 78 -33.47 20.42 -19.06
C VAL A 78 -33.30 20.30 -20.57
N VAL A 79 -34.25 19.68 -21.25
CA VAL A 79 -34.22 19.46 -22.70
C VAL A 79 -35.50 20.02 -23.32
N PHE A 80 -35.34 20.91 -24.30
CA PHE A 80 -36.46 21.40 -25.09
C PHE A 80 -36.59 20.61 -26.39
N LEU A 81 -37.80 20.14 -26.66
CA LEU A 81 -38.15 19.35 -27.84
C LEU A 81 -39.03 20.16 -28.79
N VAL A 82 -38.64 20.18 -30.06
CA VAL A 82 -39.43 20.71 -31.18
C VAL A 82 -39.57 19.59 -32.22
N ASN A 83 -40.79 19.21 -32.57
CA ASN A 83 -41.15 18.08 -33.42
C ASN A 83 -40.47 16.78 -32.97
N GLY A 84 -40.40 16.56 -31.66
CA GLY A 84 -39.68 15.43 -31.05
C GLY A 84 -38.15 15.47 -31.16
N GLN A 85 -37.55 16.52 -31.72
CA GLN A 85 -36.10 16.71 -31.81
C GLN A 85 -35.58 17.63 -30.70
N ARG A 86 -34.39 17.33 -30.16
CA ARG A 86 -33.74 18.11 -29.10
C ARG A 86 -33.16 19.40 -29.69
N GLN A 87 -33.72 20.54 -29.32
CA GLN A 87 -33.38 21.83 -29.94
C GLN A 87 -32.55 22.73 -29.01
N GLU A 88 -32.84 22.75 -27.70
CA GLU A 88 -32.16 23.59 -26.70
C GLU A 88 -32.04 22.84 -25.37
N PHE A 89 -31.15 23.31 -24.49
CA PHE A 89 -30.90 22.69 -23.20
C PHE A 89 -30.63 23.74 -22.11
N ASP A 90 -31.08 23.47 -20.88
CA ASP A 90 -30.55 24.15 -19.69
C ASP A 90 -29.70 23.19 -18.86
N ASP A 91 -28.79 23.76 -18.09
CA ASP A 91 -27.89 23.05 -17.20
C ASP A 91 -28.53 22.81 -15.81
N ASN A 92 -27.73 22.24 -14.91
CA ASN A 92 -28.12 22.00 -13.53
C ASN A 92 -28.43 23.27 -12.73
N THR A 93 -28.01 24.45 -13.18
CA THR A 93 -28.25 25.69 -12.43
C THR A 93 -29.75 26.02 -12.40
N PHE A 94 -30.49 25.67 -13.44
CA PHE A 94 -31.95 25.83 -13.48
C PHE A 94 -32.65 25.08 -12.34
N ILE A 95 -32.27 23.82 -12.11
CA ILE A 95 -32.88 22.98 -11.06
C ILE A 95 -32.56 23.54 -9.66
N VAL A 96 -31.33 24.00 -9.45
CA VAL A 96 -30.87 24.45 -8.13
C VAL A 96 -31.33 25.88 -7.81
N GLN A 97 -31.19 26.80 -8.76
CA GLN A 97 -31.45 28.23 -8.54
C GLN A 97 -32.92 28.60 -8.76
N GLU A 98 -33.55 28.08 -9.82
CA GLU A 98 -34.92 28.47 -10.18
C GLU A 98 -35.96 27.59 -9.46
N LEU A 99 -35.75 26.27 -9.44
CA LEU A 99 -36.67 25.32 -8.80
C LEU A 99 -36.39 25.11 -7.31
N GLY A 100 -35.15 25.31 -6.85
CA GLY A 100 -34.78 25.17 -5.43
C GLY A 100 -34.51 23.74 -4.97
N PHE A 101 -34.51 22.76 -5.88
CA PHE A 101 -34.23 21.35 -5.56
C PHE A 101 -32.72 21.09 -5.65
N ARG A 102 -32.07 20.96 -4.49
CA ARG A 102 -30.63 20.79 -4.34
C ARG A 102 -30.20 19.33 -4.49
N TYR A 103 -30.96 18.41 -3.91
CA TYR A 103 -30.64 16.99 -3.83
C TYR A 103 -31.08 16.23 -5.10
N LEU A 104 -32.10 16.71 -5.80
CA LEU A 104 -32.59 16.10 -7.05
C LEU A 104 -31.79 16.43 -8.31
N ARG A 105 -30.90 17.43 -8.30
CA ARG A 105 -30.15 17.87 -9.51
C ARG A 105 -29.39 16.75 -10.24
N SER A 106 -28.91 15.75 -9.50
CA SER A 106 -28.10 14.65 -10.03
C SER A 106 -28.90 13.45 -10.51
N ARG A 107 -30.24 13.51 -10.39
CA ARG A 107 -31.18 12.41 -10.65
C ARG A 107 -32.38 12.86 -11.49
N MET A 108 -32.58 14.15 -11.66
CA MET A 108 -33.73 14.73 -12.35
C MET A 108 -33.40 15.17 -13.78
N ILE A 109 -34.25 14.77 -14.72
CA ILE A 109 -34.29 15.26 -16.10
C ILE A 109 -35.65 15.92 -16.32
N ILE A 110 -35.66 17.11 -16.90
CA ILE A 110 -36.88 17.82 -17.29
C ILE A 110 -36.92 17.88 -18.82
N MET A 111 -37.95 17.32 -19.44
CA MET A 111 -38.18 17.39 -20.87
C MET A 111 -39.39 18.28 -21.16
N ILE A 112 -39.21 19.28 -22.01
CA ILE A 112 -40.22 20.28 -22.31
C ILE A 112 -40.52 20.21 -23.80
N ASP A 113 -41.72 19.79 -24.11
CA ASP A 113 -42.24 19.69 -25.46
C ASP A 113 -42.99 20.98 -25.79
N VAL A 114 -42.49 21.71 -26.80
CA VAL A 114 -43.02 23.02 -27.21
C VAL A 114 -43.89 22.95 -28.46
N ASP A 115 -44.23 21.75 -28.95
CA ASP A 115 -45.02 21.56 -30.18
C ASP A 115 -46.46 22.09 -30.07
N GLY A 116 -46.97 22.24 -28.85
CA GLY A 116 -48.29 22.82 -28.60
C GLY A 116 -48.33 24.36 -28.56
N LEU A 117 -47.21 25.04 -28.79
CA LEU A 117 -47.16 26.51 -28.87
C LEU A 117 -47.80 27.00 -30.18
N ALA A 118 -48.34 28.22 -30.16
CA ALA A 118 -48.83 28.87 -31.37
C ALA A 118 -47.70 29.04 -32.40
N GLN A 119 -48.01 28.94 -33.71
CA GLN A 119 -47.01 29.03 -34.79
C GLN A 119 -46.20 30.34 -34.74
N GLU A 120 -46.83 31.44 -34.33
CA GLU A 120 -46.15 32.72 -34.12
C GLU A 120 -45.16 32.70 -32.95
N ALA A 121 -45.48 31.98 -31.87
CA ALA A 121 -44.62 31.81 -30.71
C ALA A 121 -43.42 30.90 -31.02
N ILE A 122 -43.63 29.81 -31.77
CA ILE A 122 -42.55 28.94 -32.28
C ILE A 122 -41.63 29.75 -33.21
N GLY A 123 -42.20 30.55 -34.11
CA GLY A 123 -41.46 31.44 -34.99
C GLY A 123 -40.55 32.41 -34.24
N ARG A 124 -41.06 33.05 -33.17
CA ARG A 124 -40.29 33.94 -32.29
C ARG A 124 -39.23 33.20 -31.47
N LEU A 125 -39.51 31.98 -31.02
CA LEU A 125 -38.58 31.15 -30.27
C LEU A 125 -37.38 30.69 -31.13
N MET A 126 -37.59 30.52 -32.44
CA MET A 126 -36.59 30.08 -33.42
C MET A 126 -35.91 31.23 -34.19
N GLN A 127 -36.23 32.49 -33.86
CA GLN A 127 -35.74 33.66 -34.59
C GLN A 127 -34.33 34.04 -34.12
N GLY A 128 -33.31 33.51 -34.80
CA GLY A 128 -31.90 33.82 -34.55
C GLY A 128 -31.08 32.56 -34.30
N SER A 129 -30.37 32.11 -35.36
CA SER A 129 -29.55 30.89 -35.40
C SER A 129 -30.32 29.56 -35.43
N ARG A 130 -29.87 28.63 -36.30
CA ARG A 130 -30.36 27.23 -36.33
C ARG A 130 -29.85 26.38 -35.15
N GLN A 131 -29.01 26.96 -34.28
CA GLN A 131 -28.31 26.24 -33.21
C GLN A 131 -28.86 26.50 -31.80
N GLY A 132 -30.01 27.18 -31.64
CA GLY A 132 -30.64 27.30 -30.33
C GLY A 132 -31.87 28.20 -30.29
N PHE A 133 -32.49 28.31 -29.12
CA PHE A 133 -33.64 29.19 -28.88
C PHE A 133 -33.21 30.64 -28.63
N TYR A 134 -33.97 31.57 -29.20
CA TYR A 134 -33.82 32.99 -28.91
C TYR A 134 -34.28 33.29 -27.47
N ARG A 135 -33.39 33.91 -26.68
CA ARG A 135 -33.68 34.36 -25.32
C ARG A 135 -34.51 35.64 -25.34
N GLY A 136 -35.80 35.50 -25.63
CA GLY A 136 -36.78 36.59 -25.63
C GLY A 136 -38.00 36.31 -24.73
N ALA A 137 -39.03 37.16 -24.85
CA ALA A 137 -40.22 37.11 -24.00
C ALA A 137 -40.93 35.74 -23.98
N VAL A 138 -40.96 35.03 -25.12
CA VAL A 138 -41.56 33.68 -25.22
C VAL A 138 -40.80 32.66 -24.37
N ARG A 139 -39.46 32.68 -24.42
CA ARG A 139 -38.61 31.79 -23.63
C ARG A 139 -38.77 32.05 -22.14
N GLU A 140 -38.83 33.32 -21.74
CA GLU A 140 -39.02 33.72 -20.35
C GLU A 140 -40.40 33.30 -19.82
N ALA A 141 -41.46 33.43 -20.64
CA ALA A 141 -42.80 32.97 -20.29
C ALA A 141 -42.84 31.45 -20.08
N ILE A 142 -42.16 30.68 -20.95
CA ILE A 142 -42.01 29.23 -20.80
C ILE A 142 -41.27 28.91 -19.49
N THR A 143 -40.15 29.57 -19.20
CA THR A 143 -39.39 29.40 -17.94
C THR A 143 -40.26 29.67 -16.71
N LYS A 144 -40.96 30.81 -16.68
CA LYS A 144 -41.86 31.20 -15.59
C LYS A 144 -42.95 30.15 -15.37
N ARG A 145 -43.51 29.60 -16.45
CA ARG A 145 -44.53 28.53 -16.37
C ARG A 145 -43.97 27.24 -15.80
N ILE A 146 -42.76 26.84 -16.19
CA ILE A 146 -42.08 25.64 -15.66
C ILE A 146 -41.81 25.80 -14.16
N VAL A 147 -41.25 26.94 -13.74
CA VAL A 147 -40.98 27.22 -12.33
C VAL A 147 -42.28 27.20 -11.52
N ALA A 148 -43.33 27.86 -12.01
CA ALA A 148 -44.62 27.87 -11.32
C ALA A 148 -45.25 26.48 -11.18
N THR A 149 -44.96 25.55 -12.10
CA THR A 149 -45.51 24.19 -12.09
C THR A 149 -44.70 23.25 -11.22
N LEU A 150 -43.36 23.30 -11.30
CA LEU A 150 -42.49 22.31 -10.66
C LEU A 150 -42.02 22.70 -9.26
N LYS A 151 -41.93 24.00 -8.93
CA LYS A 151 -41.33 24.46 -7.66
C LYS A 151 -42.09 24.02 -6.41
N ASN A 152 -43.41 23.89 -6.50
CA ASN A 152 -44.28 23.48 -5.39
C ASN A 152 -44.95 22.13 -5.66
N ASP A 153 -44.38 21.31 -6.55
CA ASP A 153 -44.91 19.99 -6.82
C ASP A 153 -44.71 19.07 -5.60
N PRO A 154 -45.78 18.48 -5.04
CA PRO A 154 -45.71 17.73 -3.79
C PRO A 154 -44.84 16.47 -3.91
N ASP A 155 -44.77 15.85 -5.10
CA ASP A 155 -43.97 14.64 -5.31
C ASP A 155 -42.48 14.99 -5.38
N LEU A 156 -42.12 16.09 -6.05
CA LEU A 156 -40.73 16.57 -6.09
C LEU A 156 -40.25 17.04 -4.72
N VAL A 157 -41.10 17.72 -3.95
CA VAL A 157 -40.77 18.11 -2.57
C VAL A 157 -40.55 16.88 -1.68
N ARG A 158 -41.40 15.85 -1.80
CA ARG A 158 -41.23 14.59 -1.06
C ARG A 158 -39.93 13.89 -1.43
N LEU A 159 -39.61 13.82 -2.72
CA LEU A 159 -38.38 13.18 -3.21
C LEU A 159 -37.11 13.97 -2.84
N GLU A 160 -37.19 15.29 -2.77
CA GLU A 160 -36.11 16.15 -2.28
C GLU A 160 -35.85 15.89 -0.79
N GLN A 161 -36.90 15.78 0.03
CA GLN A 161 -36.78 15.46 1.45
C GLN A 161 -36.26 14.03 1.68
N GLU A 162 -36.74 13.05 0.91
CA GLU A 162 -36.25 11.67 0.96
C GLU A 162 -34.77 11.58 0.55
N ALA A 163 -34.37 12.37 -0.45
CA ALA A 163 -32.97 12.48 -0.85
C ALA A 163 -32.10 13.18 0.20
N GLU A 164 -32.63 14.21 0.88
CA GLU A 164 -31.98 14.88 2.00
C GLU A 164 -31.76 13.94 3.18
N GLU A 165 -32.80 13.18 3.55
CA GLU A 165 -32.75 12.18 4.63
C GLU A 165 -31.75 11.06 4.29
N ALA A 166 -31.79 10.52 3.07
CA ALA A 166 -30.83 9.50 2.62
C ALA A 166 -29.38 10.01 2.60
N VAL A 167 -29.15 11.27 2.26
CA VAL A 167 -27.82 11.91 2.36
C VAL A 167 -27.43 12.10 3.82
N SER A 168 -28.37 12.46 4.70
CA SER A 168 -28.14 12.58 6.14
C SER A 168 -27.82 11.22 6.79
N GLU A 169 -28.42 10.14 6.33
CA GLU A 169 -28.11 8.76 6.78
C GLU A 169 -26.77 8.27 6.21
N LEU A 170 -26.45 8.60 4.95
CA LEU A 170 -25.12 8.36 4.35
C LEU A 170 -24.02 9.25 4.93
N SER A 171 -24.38 10.35 5.60
CA SER A 171 -23.51 11.23 6.39
C SER A 171 -23.05 10.59 7.71
N ALA A 172 -23.25 9.29 7.90
CA ALA A 172 -22.33 8.41 8.63
C ALA A 172 -20.94 8.36 7.95
N GLY A 173 -20.37 9.55 7.71
CA GLY A 173 -19.08 9.84 7.12
C GLY A 173 -17.90 9.49 8.01
N ASP A 174 -18.13 8.73 9.08
CA ASP A 174 -17.10 8.25 10.00
C ASP A 174 -15.99 7.51 9.26
N GLU A 175 -16.32 6.73 8.22
CA GLU A 175 -15.29 6.01 7.47
C GLU A 175 -14.41 6.94 6.62
N LYS A 176 -14.99 7.95 5.95
CA LYS A 176 -14.22 8.93 5.17
C LYS A 176 -13.42 9.88 6.05
N VAL A 177 -14.01 10.35 7.15
CA VAL A 177 -13.35 11.18 8.15
C VAL A 177 -12.22 10.39 8.80
N LYS A 178 -12.44 9.12 9.15
CA LYS A 178 -11.41 8.23 9.69
C LYS A 178 -10.29 7.97 8.69
N GLN A 179 -10.60 7.73 7.41
CA GLN A 179 -9.58 7.59 6.37
C GLN A 179 -8.76 8.87 6.18
N THR A 180 -9.40 10.03 6.21
CA THR A 180 -8.73 11.34 6.09
C THR A 180 -7.88 11.65 7.33
N LEU A 181 -8.38 11.31 8.51
CA LEU A 181 -7.67 11.40 9.78
C LEU A 181 -6.46 10.45 9.79
N ASP A 182 -6.62 9.20 9.35
CA ASP A 182 -5.53 8.23 9.22
C ASP A 182 -4.45 8.76 8.27
N GLN A 183 -4.83 9.36 7.13
CA GLN A 183 -3.88 10.00 6.20
C GLN A 183 -3.16 11.21 6.80
N LEU A 184 -3.86 12.05 7.58
CA LEU A 184 -3.23 13.19 8.27
C LEU A 184 -2.25 12.72 9.34
N ILE A 185 -2.59 11.67 10.08
CA ILE A 185 -1.72 11.03 11.07
C ILE A 185 -0.48 10.45 10.38
N GLU A 186 -0.65 9.73 9.28
CA GLU A 186 0.44 9.14 8.49
C GLU A 186 1.36 10.23 7.92
N SER A 187 0.81 11.27 7.28
CA SER A 187 1.59 12.40 6.75
C SER A 187 2.38 13.14 7.83
N HIS A 188 1.81 13.30 9.02
CA HIS A 188 2.51 13.93 10.15
C HIS A 188 3.61 13.03 10.72
N HIS A 189 3.38 11.71 10.79
CA HIS A 189 4.41 10.76 11.24
C HIS A 189 5.56 10.68 10.24
N ASP A 190 5.29 10.69 8.94
CA ASP A 190 6.33 10.74 7.89
C ASP A 190 7.18 12.02 7.99
N LYS A 191 6.56 13.17 8.26
CA LYS A 191 7.26 14.44 8.50
C LYS A 191 8.00 14.47 9.85
N GLY A 192 7.47 13.79 10.87
CA GLY A 192 8.14 13.60 12.17
C GLY A 192 9.39 12.73 12.08
N HIS A 193 9.38 11.70 11.22
CA HIS A 193 10.55 10.88 10.92
C HIS A 193 11.65 11.68 10.20
N ALA A 194 11.29 12.64 9.35
CA ALA A 194 12.26 13.53 8.70
C ALA A 194 12.91 14.53 9.69
N PHE A 195 12.18 14.98 10.72
CA PHE A 195 12.72 15.89 11.73
C PHE A 195 13.56 15.17 12.81
N ALA A 196 13.17 13.94 13.18
CA ALA A 196 13.90 13.14 14.18
C ALA A 196 15.25 12.60 13.67
N TYR A 197 15.48 12.55 12.36
CA TYR A 197 16.77 12.13 11.80
C TYR A 197 17.87 13.21 11.89
N GLY A 198 17.54 14.44 12.30
CA GLY A 198 18.47 15.59 12.34
C GLY A 198 19.02 15.98 13.72
N MET A 199 18.43 15.52 14.84
CA MET A 199 18.90 15.85 16.18
C MET A 199 18.81 14.63 17.09
N GLY A 200 19.95 13.96 17.33
CA GLY A 200 20.06 12.98 18.41
C GLY A 200 20.84 11.71 18.12
N VAL A 201 22.02 11.80 17.51
CA VAL A 201 23.05 10.76 17.69
C VAL A 201 23.77 11.08 19.00
N ALA A 202 23.24 10.61 20.13
CA ALA A 202 23.96 10.33 21.37
C ALA A 202 22.96 9.99 22.50
N GLY A 203 23.15 8.84 23.14
CA GLY A 203 22.52 8.54 24.44
C GLY A 203 21.64 7.31 24.42
N ASP A 204 22.27 6.15 24.50
CA ASP A 204 21.66 4.96 25.07
C ASP A 204 21.44 5.20 26.58
N THR A 205 20.28 4.84 27.14
CA THR A 205 20.11 4.33 28.52
C THR A 205 18.63 4.01 28.81
N HIS A 206 18.39 2.72 29.03
CA HIS A 206 17.38 2.09 29.87
C HIS A 206 16.13 2.88 30.34
N GLY A 207 14.96 2.32 30.00
CA GLY A 207 13.83 2.24 30.91
C GLY A 207 12.87 3.42 30.94
N ALA A 208 12.06 3.58 29.88
CA ALA A 208 10.75 4.21 30.00
C ALA A 208 9.82 3.76 28.85
N ASP A 209 8.67 3.20 29.24
CA ASP A 209 7.46 2.98 28.44
C ASP A 209 7.54 2.05 27.21
N GLU A 210 7.58 0.74 27.48
CA GLU A 210 6.97 -0.30 26.62
C GLU A 210 5.41 -0.28 26.71
N LEU A 211 4.77 0.85 26.35
CA LEU A 211 3.32 0.92 26.15
C LEU A 211 2.94 0.93 24.65
N GLY A 212 3.60 0.07 23.89
CA GLY A 212 3.13 -0.33 22.56
C GLY A 212 2.66 -1.78 22.64
N PHE A 213 1.35 -2.01 22.72
CA PHE A 213 0.82 -3.36 22.58
C PHE A 213 1.24 -3.92 21.21
N LYS A 214 2.09 -4.95 21.24
CA LYS A 214 2.40 -5.78 20.06
C LYS A 214 1.14 -6.61 19.76
N THR A 215 0.28 -6.14 18.86
CA THR A 215 -0.83 -6.94 18.36
C THR A 215 -0.28 -8.06 17.49
N VAL A 216 -0.13 -9.24 18.09
CA VAL A 216 0.09 -10.48 17.36
C VAL A 216 -1.24 -10.83 16.70
N VAL A 217 -1.32 -10.70 15.37
CA VAL A 217 -2.52 -11.08 14.62
C VAL A 217 -2.37 -12.56 14.29
N LYS A 218 -3.32 -13.38 14.75
CA LYS A 218 -3.50 -14.75 14.28
C LYS A 218 -4.24 -14.68 12.94
N GLY A 219 -3.51 -14.63 11.85
CA GLY A 219 -4.07 -14.61 10.51
C GLY A 219 -3.16 -15.39 9.58
N GLY A 220 -3.73 -16.14 8.63
CA GLY A 220 -2.94 -16.90 7.68
C GLY A 220 -1.97 -16.00 6.90
N VAL A 221 -0.73 -16.45 6.75
CA VAL A 221 0.31 -15.80 5.92
C VAL A 221 0.51 -16.62 4.66
N VAL A 222 0.83 -15.96 3.56
CA VAL A 222 1.14 -16.65 2.30
C VAL A 222 2.63 -16.74 2.11
N THR A 223 3.13 -17.95 1.92
CA THR A 223 4.54 -18.25 1.70
C THR A 223 4.72 -19.24 0.56
N LEU A 224 5.94 -19.38 0.05
CA LEU A 224 6.23 -20.28 -1.06
C LEU A 224 6.62 -21.65 -0.50
N LEU A 225 5.70 -22.61 -0.53
CA LEU A 225 5.86 -23.93 0.09
C LEU A 225 5.46 -25.06 -0.87
N PRO A 226 5.89 -26.30 -0.61
CA PRO A 226 5.42 -27.44 -1.38
C PRO A 226 3.92 -27.70 -1.14
N PRO A 227 3.23 -28.35 -2.09
CA PRO A 227 1.76 -28.41 -2.12
C PRO A 227 1.13 -29.27 -1.02
N ASP A 228 1.93 -30.03 -0.29
CA ASP A 228 1.53 -30.82 0.88
C ASP A 228 1.32 -29.97 2.15
N ILE A 229 1.72 -28.70 2.14
CA ILE A 229 1.64 -27.81 3.31
C ILE A 229 0.70 -26.62 3.03
N GLY A 230 -0.23 -26.35 3.96
CA GLY A 230 -1.14 -25.20 3.91
C GLY A 230 -2.26 -25.32 2.87
N VAL A 231 -2.98 -24.22 2.64
CA VAL A 231 -4.06 -24.10 1.64
C VAL A 231 -3.53 -23.37 0.40
N GLU A 232 -3.98 -23.73 -0.80
CA GLU A 232 -3.59 -23.04 -2.03
C GLU A 232 -3.93 -21.53 -1.97
N SER A 233 -3.02 -20.69 -2.44
CA SER A 233 -3.17 -19.24 -2.44
C SER A 233 -2.62 -18.60 -3.72
N VAL A 234 -2.73 -17.28 -3.81
CA VAL A 234 -2.40 -16.50 -5.01
C VAL A 234 -1.13 -15.69 -4.81
N TYR A 235 -0.39 -15.49 -5.89
CA TYR A 235 0.71 -14.53 -5.97
C TYR A 235 0.26 -13.10 -5.53
N PRO A 236 1.18 -12.25 -5.07
CA PRO A 236 2.64 -12.39 -5.06
C PRO A 236 3.18 -13.15 -3.83
N VAL A 237 4.41 -13.65 -3.92
CA VAL A 237 5.19 -14.18 -2.79
C VAL A 237 6.53 -13.47 -2.66
N LEU A 238 7.16 -13.54 -1.48
CA LEU A 238 8.50 -13.00 -1.25
C LEU A 238 9.58 -14.05 -1.54
N THR A 239 10.70 -13.61 -2.12
CA THR A 239 11.87 -14.42 -2.44
C THR A 239 13.16 -13.68 -2.10
N SER A 240 14.26 -14.41 -1.84
CA SER A 240 15.58 -13.82 -1.59
C SER A 240 16.55 -14.03 -2.76
N GLN A 241 17.49 -13.12 -2.93
CA GLN A 241 18.65 -13.22 -3.82
C GLN A 241 19.93 -12.99 -3.01
N PRO A 242 20.84 -13.98 -2.93
CA PRO A 242 20.76 -15.31 -3.54
C PRO A 242 19.61 -16.16 -2.98
N ALA A 243 19.05 -17.04 -3.83
CA ALA A 243 18.00 -17.99 -3.44
C ALA A 243 18.63 -19.09 -2.58
N ALA A 244 18.61 -18.90 -1.26
CA ALA A 244 19.15 -19.86 -0.31
C ALA A 244 18.28 -19.85 0.94
N SER A 245 17.83 -21.04 1.36
CA SER A 245 17.18 -21.23 2.65
C SER A 245 18.12 -20.99 3.82
N ILE A 246 19.45 -21.07 3.59
CA ILE A 246 20.48 -20.87 4.61
C ILE A 246 21.50 -19.81 4.16
N ILE A 247 21.56 -18.71 4.89
CA ILE A 247 22.52 -17.62 4.76
C ILE A 247 23.71 -17.91 5.68
N ARG A 248 24.93 -17.85 5.14
CA ARG A 248 26.15 -18.00 5.93
C ARG A 248 26.81 -16.66 6.19
N LEU A 249 27.04 -16.32 7.46
CA LEU A 249 27.74 -15.10 7.86
C LEU A 249 29.15 -15.43 8.35
N ARG A 250 30.04 -14.46 8.21
CA ARG A 250 31.32 -14.42 8.93
C ARG A 250 31.19 -13.39 10.06
N PRO A 251 31.81 -13.62 11.23
CA PRO A 251 31.85 -12.63 12.29
C PRO A 251 32.41 -11.31 11.77
N ASN A 252 31.84 -10.21 12.25
CA ASN A 252 32.29 -8.84 12.00
C ASN A 252 32.37 -8.44 10.52
N THR A 253 31.73 -9.22 9.63
CA THR A 253 31.67 -8.95 8.19
C THR A 253 30.21 -8.79 7.77
N PRO A 254 29.79 -7.61 7.29
CA PRO A 254 28.43 -7.41 6.83
C PRO A 254 28.17 -8.19 5.54
N ARG A 255 26.97 -8.76 5.40
CA ARG A 255 26.51 -9.44 4.20
C ARG A 255 25.18 -8.84 3.74
N GLU A 256 25.12 -8.52 2.46
CA GLU A 256 23.92 -7.96 1.82
C GLU A 256 23.09 -9.07 1.15
N ILE A 257 21.78 -8.94 1.26
CA ILE A 257 20.79 -9.84 0.67
C ILE A 257 19.66 -9.01 0.11
N THR A 258 19.20 -9.38 -1.08
CA THR A 258 18.11 -8.70 -1.75
C THR A 258 16.82 -9.50 -1.59
N ILE A 259 15.73 -8.87 -1.17
CA ILE A 259 14.37 -9.43 -1.11
C ILE A 259 13.56 -8.89 -2.28
N LYS A 260 12.87 -9.77 -3.00
CA LYS A 260 12.02 -9.42 -4.15
C LYS A 260 10.65 -10.06 -4.03
N SER A 261 9.67 -9.51 -4.74
CA SER A 261 8.39 -10.17 -4.95
C SER A 261 8.47 -11.02 -6.22
N GLN A 262 7.70 -12.10 -6.25
CA GLN A 262 7.41 -12.85 -7.46
C GLN A 262 5.88 -12.87 -7.64
N PRO A 263 5.34 -12.37 -8.76
CA PRO A 263 6.02 -11.60 -9.81
C PRO A 263 6.66 -10.29 -9.30
N SER A 264 7.70 -9.81 -9.97
CA SER A 264 8.47 -8.62 -9.56
C SER A 264 7.67 -7.32 -9.65
N GLU A 265 6.69 -7.26 -10.54
CA GLU A 265 5.84 -6.08 -10.76
C GLU A 265 5.06 -5.66 -9.51
N HIS A 266 4.71 -6.64 -8.66
CA HIS A 266 3.97 -6.40 -7.43
C HIS A 266 4.79 -5.72 -6.33
N TRP A 267 6.12 -5.59 -6.47
CA TRP A 267 6.97 -4.96 -5.44
C TRP A 267 6.54 -3.51 -5.16
N SER A 268 6.16 -2.79 -6.21
CA SER A 268 5.64 -1.42 -6.14
C SER A 268 4.39 -1.29 -5.25
N ALA A 269 3.61 -2.36 -5.12
CA ALA A 269 2.40 -2.41 -4.31
C ALA A 269 2.65 -2.71 -2.83
N ILE A 270 3.89 -2.91 -2.39
CA ILE A 270 4.20 -3.13 -0.97
C ILE A 270 3.88 -1.87 -0.16
N SER A 271 2.95 -1.96 0.78
CA SER A 271 2.63 -0.89 1.72
C SER A 271 3.49 -0.93 2.96
N GLN A 272 3.78 -2.13 3.46
CA GLN A 272 4.56 -2.33 4.69
C GLN A 272 5.50 -3.51 4.55
N MET A 273 6.73 -3.37 5.05
CA MET A 273 7.70 -4.46 5.17
C MET A 273 8.25 -4.46 6.60
N THR A 274 8.32 -5.62 7.23
CA THR A 274 8.82 -5.78 8.60
C THR A 274 9.76 -6.97 8.63
N VAL A 275 10.87 -6.81 9.36
CA VAL A 275 11.91 -7.82 9.49
C VAL A 275 12.10 -8.12 10.97
N GLU A 276 11.96 -9.39 11.35
CA GLU A 276 12.13 -9.87 12.71
C GLU A 276 13.34 -10.81 12.79
N SER A 277 14.31 -10.49 13.64
CA SER A 277 15.43 -11.36 14.00
C SER A 277 15.10 -12.24 15.20
N ASP A 278 15.82 -13.35 15.34
CA ASP A 278 15.73 -14.23 16.51
C ASP A 278 16.24 -13.49 17.75
N VAL A 279 15.35 -13.31 18.74
CA VAL A 279 15.63 -12.57 19.99
C VAL A 279 16.75 -13.22 20.80
N ARG A 280 17.03 -14.51 20.58
CA ARG A 280 18.06 -15.26 21.31
C ARG A 280 19.48 -14.95 20.85
N VAL A 281 19.66 -14.27 19.72
CA VAL A 281 20.98 -13.94 19.14
C VAL A 281 21.12 -12.43 19.09
N LEU A 282 21.56 -11.84 20.20
CA LEU A 282 21.66 -10.38 20.38
C LEU A 282 22.76 -9.77 19.50
N GLU A 283 23.75 -10.57 19.13
CA GLU A 283 24.89 -10.22 18.29
C GLU A 283 24.49 -10.06 16.81
N LEU A 284 23.32 -10.57 16.40
CA LEU A 284 22.84 -10.46 15.03
C LEU A 284 22.15 -9.11 14.80
N LYS A 285 22.88 -8.16 14.21
CA LYS A 285 22.37 -6.87 13.76
C LYS A 285 21.79 -7.00 12.35
N VAL A 286 20.53 -6.57 12.21
CA VAL A 286 19.80 -6.57 10.95
C VAL A 286 19.39 -5.15 10.60
N LYS A 287 19.86 -4.67 9.45
CA LYS A 287 19.38 -3.42 8.85
C LYS A 287 18.58 -3.76 7.60
N HIS A 288 17.49 -3.04 7.36
CA HIS A 288 16.69 -3.21 6.16
C HIS A 288 16.33 -1.87 5.54
N GLU A 289 16.26 -1.84 4.22
CA GLU A 289 15.91 -0.67 3.42
C GLU A 289 14.97 -1.11 2.29
N LYS A 290 13.89 -0.37 2.08
CA LYS A 290 12.97 -0.60 0.96
C LYS A 290 13.41 0.29 -0.21
N LEU A 291 13.81 -0.33 -1.31
CA LEU A 291 14.13 0.35 -2.57
C LEU A 291 12.94 0.22 -3.55
N GLY A 292 13.00 0.95 -4.66
CA GLY A 292 11.88 1.06 -5.61
C GLY A 292 11.47 -0.26 -6.27
N ASP A 293 12.41 -1.19 -6.46
CA ASP A 293 12.23 -2.46 -7.17
C ASP A 293 12.53 -3.70 -6.30
N HIS A 294 13.18 -3.52 -5.14
CA HIS A 294 13.52 -4.60 -4.21
C HIS A 294 13.76 -4.09 -2.79
N GLY A 295 13.91 -5.00 -1.82
CA GLY A 295 14.27 -4.71 -0.45
C GLY A 295 15.72 -5.13 -0.22
N LYS A 296 16.51 -4.29 0.45
CA LYS A 296 17.89 -4.61 0.81
C LYS A 296 17.96 -4.95 2.30
N LEU A 297 18.52 -6.12 2.62
CA LEU A 297 18.84 -6.55 3.97
C LEU A 297 20.36 -6.59 4.15
N THR A 298 20.86 -5.91 5.18
CA THR A 298 22.26 -5.99 5.58
C THR A 298 22.34 -6.70 6.92
N LEU A 299 22.96 -7.88 6.92
CA LEU A 299 23.13 -8.73 8.10
C LEU A 299 24.57 -8.63 8.60
N LEU A 300 24.76 -8.37 9.89
CA LEU A 300 26.06 -8.33 10.55
C LEU A 300 25.98 -9.11 11.85
N PHE A 301 26.86 -10.10 12.02
CA PHE A 301 27.06 -10.75 13.32
C PHE A 301 28.22 -10.05 14.02
N ASP A 302 27.92 -9.24 15.03
CA ASP A 302 28.88 -8.44 15.78
C ASP A 302 29.39 -9.24 16.97
N ALA A 303 30.49 -9.97 16.76
CA ALA A 303 31.12 -10.79 17.78
C ALA A 303 32.12 -9.93 18.56
N ALA A 304 31.88 -9.77 19.86
CA ALA A 304 32.84 -9.16 20.78
C ALA A 304 34.16 -9.94 20.80
N GLU A 305 35.26 -9.30 21.19
CA GLU A 305 36.59 -9.93 21.20
C GLU A 305 36.67 -11.13 22.16
N ASP A 306 35.81 -11.16 23.18
CA ASP A 306 35.67 -12.20 24.19
C ASP A 306 34.52 -13.18 23.93
N PHE A 307 33.88 -13.13 22.74
CA PHE A 307 32.80 -14.05 22.39
C PHE A 307 33.26 -15.51 22.46
N ASP A 308 32.50 -16.35 23.18
CA ASP A 308 32.86 -17.75 23.42
C ASP A 308 32.91 -18.53 22.10
N LYS A 309 34.07 -19.16 21.85
CA LYS A 309 34.30 -19.94 20.63
C LYS A 309 33.48 -21.23 20.60
N ASP A 310 33.07 -21.73 21.76
CA ASP A 310 32.28 -22.95 21.88
C ASP A 310 30.79 -22.73 21.53
N GLU A 311 30.33 -21.47 21.50
CA GLU A 311 28.97 -21.13 21.05
C GLU A 311 28.79 -21.22 19.52
N TYR A 312 29.88 -21.37 18.77
CA TYR A 312 29.80 -21.60 17.33
C TYR A 312 29.47 -23.06 16.98
N PRO A 313 28.67 -23.31 15.91
CA PRO A 313 28.09 -22.33 15.00
C PRO A 313 26.80 -21.71 15.55
N VAL A 314 26.73 -20.38 15.57
CA VAL A 314 25.53 -19.65 15.97
C VAL A 314 24.48 -19.78 14.87
N ARG A 315 23.24 -20.11 15.25
CA ARG A 315 22.09 -20.26 14.35
C ARG A 315 21.00 -19.29 14.76
N ALA A 316 20.49 -18.53 13.79
CA ALA A 316 19.38 -17.61 13.98
C ALA A 316 18.35 -17.78 12.85
N ASN A 317 17.10 -17.44 13.12
CA ASN A 317 16.06 -17.36 12.10
C ASN A 317 15.66 -15.90 11.89
N LEU A 318 15.48 -15.52 10.63
CA LEU A 318 15.03 -14.20 10.22
C LEU A 318 13.69 -14.36 9.52
N LYS A 319 12.67 -13.62 9.97
CA LYS A 319 11.35 -13.59 9.33
C LYS A 319 11.14 -12.25 8.65
N VAL A 320 10.78 -12.29 7.37
CA VAL A 320 10.46 -11.11 6.58
C VAL A 320 8.98 -11.15 6.22
N THR A 321 8.22 -10.16 6.66
CA THR A 321 6.78 -10.05 6.37
C THR A 321 6.51 -8.80 5.56
N ALA A 322 5.76 -8.92 4.47
CA ALA A 322 5.32 -7.80 3.64
C ALA A 322 3.81 -7.80 3.43
N ARG A 323 3.23 -6.60 3.40
CA ARG A 323 1.83 -6.36 3.03
C ARG A 323 1.75 -5.66 1.69
N PHE A 324 0.83 -6.11 0.85
CA PHE A 324 0.60 -5.57 -0.49
C PHE A 324 -0.75 -4.86 -0.53
N ASN A 325 -0.79 -3.69 -1.15
CA ASN A 325 -2.01 -2.93 -1.36
C ASN A 325 -3.02 -3.76 -2.18
N GLY A 326 -4.24 -3.89 -1.66
CA GLY A 326 -5.31 -4.66 -2.29
C GLY A 326 -5.28 -6.17 -2.04
N ILE A 327 -4.33 -6.68 -1.25
CA ILE A 327 -4.25 -8.09 -0.87
C ILE A 327 -4.44 -8.22 0.63
N LYS A 328 -5.40 -9.05 1.04
CA LYS A 328 -5.82 -9.17 2.45
C LYS A 328 -4.75 -9.86 3.30
N GLU A 329 -4.19 -10.96 2.82
CA GLU A 329 -3.24 -11.78 3.58
C GLU A 329 -1.80 -11.27 3.37
N PRO A 330 -0.99 -11.12 4.44
CA PRO A 330 0.42 -10.75 4.31
C PRO A 330 1.24 -11.89 3.69
N ARG A 331 2.39 -11.54 3.12
CA ARG A 331 3.35 -12.47 2.52
C ARG A 331 4.56 -12.62 3.44
N GLN A 332 5.00 -13.85 3.70
CA GLN A 332 6.09 -14.15 4.63
C GLN A 332 7.20 -14.97 3.96
N LEU A 333 8.45 -14.62 4.28
CA LEU A 333 9.66 -15.35 3.91
C LEU A 333 10.51 -15.61 5.16
N ASP A 334 10.82 -16.88 5.41
CA ASP A 334 11.67 -17.31 6.51
C ASP A 334 13.07 -17.65 5.98
N LEU A 335 14.11 -17.13 6.64
CA LEU A 335 15.51 -17.31 6.26
C LEU A 335 16.31 -17.81 7.47
N SER A 336 17.07 -18.90 7.32
CA SER A 336 17.97 -19.36 8.37
C SER A 336 19.36 -18.76 8.20
N VAL A 337 19.92 -18.20 9.27
CA VAL A 337 21.25 -17.59 9.30
C VAL A 337 22.18 -18.46 10.14
N VAL A 338 23.37 -18.75 9.61
CA VAL A 338 24.40 -19.54 10.30
C VAL A 338 25.72 -18.78 10.28
N THR A 339 26.25 -18.48 11.45
CA THR A 339 27.56 -17.85 11.61
C THR A 339 28.59 -18.90 12.02
N LYS A 340 29.77 -18.87 11.38
CA LYS A 340 30.92 -19.71 11.73
C LYS A 340 32.14 -18.82 11.91
N PRO A 341 33.01 -19.12 12.89
CA PRO A 341 34.20 -18.32 13.12
C PRO A 341 35.09 -18.40 11.88
N ASP A 342 35.73 -17.29 11.52
CA ASP A 342 36.80 -17.31 10.52
C ASP A 342 38.01 -17.95 11.19
N VAL A 343 38.01 -19.28 11.23
CA VAL A 343 39.21 -20.02 11.54
C VAL A 343 40.05 -19.93 10.27
N ASP A 344 40.97 -18.97 10.24
CA ASP A 344 42.08 -19.00 9.31
C ASP A 344 42.72 -20.38 9.43
N ARG A 345 42.45 -21.23 8.43
CA ARG A 345 43.11 -22.51 8.37
C ARG A 345 44.57 -22.17 8.14
N PRO A 346 45.49 -22.50 9.08
CA PRO A 346 46.88 -22.19 8.88
C PRO A 346 47.30 -22.76 7.53
N ASP A 347 48.02 -21.95 6.76
CA ASP A 347 48.52 -22.39 5.46
C ASP A 347 49.26 -23.72 5.65
N PRO A 348 49.01 -24.72 4.80
CA PRO A 348 49.73 -25.97 4.90
C PRO A 348 51.23 -25.69 4.84
N LYS A 349 51.95 -26.12 5.88
CA LYS A 349 53.41 -26.18 5.83
C LYS A 349 53.81 -27.25 4.82
N LEU A 350 54.19 -26.82 3.62
CA LEU A 350 54.69 -27.71 2.57
C LEU A 350 56.19 -27.96 2.76
N VAL A 351 56.59 -29.22 2.64
CA VAL A 351 57.97 -29.68 2.87
C VAL A 351 58.66 -30.10 1.58
N ASP A 352 59.99 -30.06 1.57
CA ASP A 352 60.79 -30.56 0.43
C ASP A 352 60.86 -32.08 0.38
N ASP A 353 60.65 -32.76 1.51
CA ASP A 353 60.56 -34.22 1.61
C ASP A 353 59.16 -34.64 2.11
N PRO A 354 58.21 -34.92 1.19
CA PRO A 354 56.84 -35.22 1.57
C PRO A 354 56.73 -36.54 2.35
N ILE A 355 55.82 -36.56 3.33
CA ILE A 355 55.54 -37.72 4.18
C ILE A 355 54.07 -38.11 4.17
N LYS A 356 53.18 -37.26 3.63
CA LYS A 356 51.73 -37.47 3.67
C LYS A 356 51.10 -37.29 2.30
N LEU A 357 50.32 -38.29 1.91
CA LEU A 357 49.36 -38.26 0.82
C LEU A 357 48.01 -38.73 1.37
N LYS A 358 46.94 -37.98 1.11
CA LYS A 358 45.60 -38.34 1.59
C LYS A 358 44.48 -37.93 0.64
N VAL A 359 43.40 -38.69 0.69
CA VAL A 359 42.13 -38.36 0.03
C VAL A 359 41.30 -37.46 0.95
N THR A 360 40.72 -36.40 0.40
CA THR A 360 39.89 -35.43 1.15
C THR A 360 38.43 -35.39 0.72
N SER A 361 38.09 -36.05 -0.40
CA SER A 361 36.70 -36.30 -0.77
C SER A 361 35.97 -37.15 0.29
N ARG A 362 34.66 -36.95 0.41
CA ARG A 362 33.81 -37.80 1.24
C ARG A 362 33.84 -39.22 0.70
N GLN A 363 34.06 -40.19 1.58
CA GLN A 363 34.09 -41.61 1.25
C GLN A 363 32.79 -42.29 1.73
N PRO A 364 32.25 -43.26 0.98
CA PRO A 364 32.70 -43.70 -0.34
C PRO A 364 32.44 -42.64 -1.42
N VAL A 365 33.37 -42.50 -2.37
CA VAL A 365 33.25 -41.57 -3.49
C VAL A 365 32.19 -42.07 -4.46
N LYS A 366 31.22 -41.25 -4.83
CA LYS A 366 30.17 -41.65 -5.78
C LYS A 366 30.62 -41.41 -7.21
N ILE A 367 30.91 -42.47 -7.96
CA ILE A 367 31.23 -42.40 -9.38
C ILE A 367 29.95 -42.63 -10.17
N ARG A 368 29.57 -41.68 -11.02
CA ARG A 368 28.33 -41.75 -11.79
C ARG A 368 28.55 -42.35 -13.16
N GLN A 369 27.72 -43.31 -13.55
CA GLN A 369 27.73 -43.85 -14.90
C GLN A 369 27.29 -42.79 -15.92
N GLY A 370 27.94 -42.75 -17.08
CA GLY A 370 27.58 -41.84 -18.19
C GLY A 370 28.03 -40.38 -18.04
N GLU A 371 28.65 -40.00 -16.91
CA GLU A 371 29.31 -38.70 -16.76
C GLU A 371 30.75 -38.74 -17.31
N THR A 372 31.29 -37.59 -17.71
CA THR A 372 32.64 -37.46 -18.31
C THR A 372 33.77 -37.72 -17.33
N GLY A 373 33.52 -37.69 -16.02
CA GLY A 373 34.47 -38.07 -14.99
C GLY A 373 34.13 -37.54 -13.61
N THR A 374 34.62 -38.22 -12.57
CA THR A 374 34.41 -37.85 -11.16
C THR A 374 35.67 -37.23 -10.58
N HIS A 375 35.58 -35.99 -10.08
CA HIS A 375 36.70 -35.32 -9.42
C HIS A 375 36.85 -35.77 -7.95
N ILE A 376 37.98 -36.41 -7.64
CA ILE A 376 38.39 -36.79 -6.30
C ILE A 376 39.41 -35.79 -5.77
N ARG A 377 39.10 -35.14 -4.64
CA ARG A 377 39.97 -34.13 -4.03
C ARG A 377 41.03 -34.81 -3.19
N MET A 378 42.29 -34.47 -3.44
CA MET A 378 43.45 -35.02 -2.76
C MET A 378 44.29 -33.93 -2.11
N ARG A 379 45.07 -34.33 -1.10
CA ARG A 379 46.01 -33.45 -0.42
C ARG A 379 47.33 -34.17 -0.18
N TRP A 380 48.42 -33.49 -0.46
CA TRP A 380 49.78 -33.90 -0.12
C TRP A 380 50.48 -32.77 0.64
N ASP A 381 51.58 -33.09 1.31
CA ASP A 381 52.37 -32.11 2.08
C ASP A 381 53.68 -31.70 1.41
N GLY A 382 53.95 -32.17 0.19
CA GLY A 382 55.10 -31.73 -0.60
C GLY A 382 54.90 -30.34 -1.20
N LYS A 383 55.99 -29.63 -1.48
CA LYS A 383 55.94 -28.40 -2.28
C LYS A 383 55.51 -28.69 -3.71
N ASP A 384 54.64 -27.85 -4.25
CA ASP A 384 54.06 -27.99 -5.60
C ASP A 384 55.12 -28.23 -6.70
N ARG A 385 56.26 -27.50 -6.61
CA ARG A 385 57.44 -27.64 -7.49
C ARG A 385 57.99 -29.07 -7.62
N LEU A 386 57.81 -29.93 -6.61
CA LEU A 386 58.33 -31.29 -6.65
C LEU A 386 57.61 -32.16 -7.69
N ILE A 387 56.48 -31.69 -8.24
CA ILE A 387 55.67 -32.38 -9.26
C ILE A 387 55.53 -31.54 -10.54
N THR A 388 55.47 -30.21 -10.42
CA THR A 388 55.22 -29.32 -11.58
C THR A 388 56.48 -28.92 -12.35
N ASP A 389 57.67 -29.03 -11.77
CA ASP A 389 58.91 -28.65 -12.45
C ASP A 389 59.24 -29.63 -13.60
N ASP A 390 59.93 -29.16 -14.66
CA ASP A 390 60.30 -29.97 -15.82
C ASP A 390 61.07 -31.26 -15.46
N ASN A 391 61.85 -31.21 -14.38
CA ASN A 391 62.56 -32.34 -13.78
C ASN A 391 61.97 -32.72 -12.41
N ALA A 392 60.64 -32.86 -12.34
CA ALA A 392 59.92 -33.21 -11.13
C ALA A 392 60.46 -34.49 -10.45
N PRO A 393 60.96 -34.40 -9.20
CA PRO A 393 61.45 -35.57 -8.46
C PRO A 393 60.33 -36.53 -8.04
N TRP A 394 59.07 -36.09 -8.04
CA TRP A 394 57.91 -36.90 -7.65
C TRP A 394 56.90 -37.03 -8.78
N LYS A 395 56.21 -38.18 -8.84
CA LYS A 395 55.12 -38.44 -9.79
C LYS A 395 53.93 -39.10 -9.10
N PHE A 396 52.72 -38.64 -9.42
CA PHE A 396 51.50 -39.30 -8.99
C PHE A 396 51.08 -40.41 -9.95
N SER A 397 50.57 -41.49 -9.39
CA SER A 397 49.98 -42.61 -10.12
C SER A 397 48.81 -43.14 -9.31
N ALA A 398 47.79 -43.66 -9.97
CA ALA A 398 46.70 -44.37 -9.33
C ALA A 398 46.40 -45.65 -10.09
N LYS A 399 45.93 -46.65 -9.35
CA LYS A 399 45.48 -47.92 -9.89
C LYS A 399 44.24 -48.40 -9.15
N LEU A 400 43.32 -48.99 -9.89
CA LEU A 400 42.24 -49.80 -9.35
C LEU A 400 42.81 -51.13 -8.85
N GLN A 401 42.47 -51.56 -7.63
CA GLN A 401 43.02 -52.80 -7.06
C GLN A 401 42.46 -54.07 -7.71
N SER A 402 41.22 -54.01 -8.23
CA SER A 402 40.57 -55.14 -8.88
C SER A 402 39.76 -54.68 -10.09
N GLY A 403 40.01 -55.31 -11.26
CA GLY A 403 39.34 -55.00 -12.52
C GLY A 403 40.19 -54.20 -13.51
N ASN A 404 39.53 -53.70 -14.56
CA ASN A 404 40.16 -52.91 -15.62
C ASN A 404 40.53 -51.51 -15.12
N GLN A 405 41.69 -51.00 -15.56
CA GLN A 405 42.13 -49.67 -15.19
C GLN A 405 41.34 -48.59 -15.94
N PRO A 406 40.68 -47.65 -15.23
CA PRO A 406 40.05 -46.51 -15.87
C PRO A 406 41.09 -45.50 -16.33
N ASP A 407 40.67 -44.56 -17.17
CA ASP A 407 41.49 -43.39 -17.46
C ASP A 407 41.51 -42.47 -16.23
N ILE A 408 42.72 -42.09 -15.80
CA ILE A 408 42.95 -41.31 -14.58
C ILE A 408 43.87 -40.14 -14.88
N HIS A 409 43.39 -38.93 -14.61
CA HIS A 409 44.16 -37.70 -14.78
C HIS A 409 44.35 -36.98 -13.45
N PHE A 410 45.55 -36.45 -13.22
CA PHE A 410 45.84 -35.61 -12.07
C PHE A 410 45.93 -34.16 -12.51
N SER A 411 45.32 -33.25 -11.74
CA SER A 411 45.57 -31.83 -11.88
C SER A 411 46.88 -31.44 -11.21
N ASP A 412 47.47 -30.32 -11.63
CA ASP A 412 48.61 -29.75 -10.93
C ASP A 412 48.26 -29.40 -9.47
N PRO A 413 49.20 -29.63 -8.53
CA PRO A 413 49.01 -29.25 -7.14
C PRO A 413 49.11 -27.73 -6.94
N SER A 414 48.22 -27.21 -6.10
CA SER A 414 48.24 -25.84 -5.61
C SER A 414 48.10 -25.82 -4.09
N ALA A 415 49.11 -25.31 -3.40
CA ALA A 415 49.23 -25.31 -1.95
C ALA A 415 49.02 -26.72 -1.34
N GLY A 416 49.59 -27.75 -1.97
CA GLY A 416 49.42 -29.13 -1.54
C GLY A 416 48.04 -29.75 -1.83
N ARG A 417 47.18 -29.10 -2.63
CA ARG A 417 45.85 -29.62 -3.00
C ARG A 417 45.80 -29.89 -4.50
N PHE A 418 45.20 -31.01 -4.89
CA PHE A 418 45.00 -31.36 -6.28
C PHE A 418 43.76 -32.24 -6.43
N THR A 419 43.36 -32.49 -7.67
CA THR A 419 42.23 -33.35 -7.99
C THR A 419 42.69 -34.50 -8.88
N MET A 420 42.12 -35.67 -8.63
CA MET A 420 42.24 -36.84 -9.49
C MET A 420 40.89 -37.02 -10.20
N LEU A 421 40.88 -36.96 -11.51
CA LEU A 421 39.71 -37.22 -12.34
C LEU A 421 39.70 -38.71 -12.71
N VAL A 422 38.62 -39.40 -12.39
CA VAL A 422 38.41 -40.80 -12.78
C VAL A 422 37.26 -40.85 -13.79
N THR A 423 37.56 -41.34 -14.99
CA THR A 423 36.55 -41.56 -16.03
C THR A 423 35.87 -42.91 -15.79
N PRO A 424 34.52 -42.96 -15.66
CA PRO A 424 33.81 -44.21 -15.45
C PRO A 424 33.93 -45.13 -16.67
N LEU A 425 34.19 -46.41 -16.42
CA LEU A 425 34.23 -47.43 -17.47
C LEU A 425 32.82 -47.98 -17.78
N PRO A 426 32.47 -48.24 -19.06
CA PRO A 426 31.16 -48.76 -19.44
C PRO A 426 30.78 -50.10 -18.78
N GLU A 427 31.76 -50.93 -18.43
CA GLU A 427 31.55 -52.24 -17.79
C GLU A 427 31.23 -52.18 -16.29
N TRP A 428 31.38 -51.02 -15.65
CA TRP A 428 31.07 -50.87 -14.23
C TRP A 428 29.56 -50.90 -14.02
N THR A 429 29.09 -51.56 -12.97
CA THR A 429 27.65 -51.69 -12.66
C THR A 429 27.26 -50.86 -11.45
N ALA A 430 26.07 -50.25 -11.47
CA ALA A 430 25.59 -49.48 -10.32
C ALA A 430 25.41 -50.38 -9.09
N GLY A 431 25.91 -49.93 -7.94
CA GLY A 431 26.03 -50.71 -6.70
C GLY A 431 27.38 -51.40 -6.53
N GLN A 432 28.25 -51.41 -7.55
CA GLN A 432 29.60 -51.95 -7.45
C GLN A 432 30.48 -51.06 -6.56
N ARG A 433 31.23 -51.70 -5.66
CA ARG A 433 32.26 -51.06 -4.84
C ARG A 433 33.62 -51.25 -5.48
N LEU A 434 34.36 -50.14 -5.61
CA LEU A 434 35.68 -50.07 -6.21
C LEU A 434 36.66 -49.51 -5.19
N THR A 435 37.88 -50.08 -5.12
CA THR A 435 38.93 -49.58 -4.24
C THR A 435 40.12 -49.12 -5.08
N PHE A 436 40.42 -47.83 -4.97
CA PHE A 436 41.52 -47.18 -5.67
C PHE A 436 42.72 -47.03 -4.75
N GLU A 437 43.91 -47.29 -5.27
CA GLU A 437 45.19 -47.05 -4.62
C GLU A 437 45.91 -45.94 -5.37
N VAL A 438 46.28 -44.87 -4.67
CA VAL A 438 47.01 -43.73 -5.20
C VAL A 438 48.39 -43.70 -4.57
N ALA A 439 49.43 -43.63 -5.41
CA ALA A 439 50.81 -43.60 -5.00
C ALA A 439 51.53 -42.36 -5.55
N ALA A 440 52.26 -41.66 -4.69
CA ALA A 440 53.28 -40.70 -5.09
C ALA A 440 54.64 -41.40 -5.05
N THR A 441 55.34 -41.47 -6.19
CA THR A 441 56.67 -42.08 -6.31
C THR A 441 57.72 -40.98 -6.38
N GLY A 442 58.68 -41.01 -5.46
CA GLY A 442 59.76 -40.04 -5.34
C GLY A 442 61.14 -40.61 -5.68
N PRO A 443 62.21 -39.84 -5.39
CA PRO A 443 63.59 -40.26 -5.61
C PRO A 443 63.94 -41.54 -4.84
N SER A 444 64.83 -42.35 -5.41
CA SER A 444 65.31 -43.60 -4.81
C SER A 444 64.22 -44.65 -4.53
N GLY A 445 63.08 -44.57 -5.24
CA GLY A 445 61.99 -45.54 -5.12
C GLY A 445 61.08 -45.37 -3.90
N ARG A 446 61.20 -44.27 -3.16
CA ARG A 446 60.30 -43.96 -2.04
C ARG A 446 58.87 -43.77 -2.56
N GLN A 447 57.89 -44.39 -1.89
CA GLN A 447 56.48 -44.28 -2.26
C GLN A 447 55.63 -43.84 -1.07
N LEU A 448 54.70 -42.92 -1.32
CA LEU A 448 53.62 -42.55 -0.39
C LEU A 448 52.32 -43.09 -0.97
N ILE A 449 51.63 -43.98 -0.24
CA ILE A 449 50.45 -44.69 -0.74
C ILE A 449 49.24 -44.31 0.12
N THR A 450 48.10 -44.10 -0.53
CA THR A 450 46.79 -43.94 0.10
C THR A 450 45.74 -44.68 -0.71
N SER A 451 44.64 -45.10 -0.08
CA SER A 451 43.52 -45.75 -0.77
C SER A 451 42.18 -45.13 -0.40
N PHE A 452 41.20 -45.29 -1.28
CA PHE A 452 39.82 -44.89 -1.01
C PHE A 452 38.83 -45.80 -1.72
N ASP A 453 37.64 -45.91 -1.13
CA ASP A 453 36.53 -46.65 -1.71
C ASP A 453 35.62 -45.71 -2.50
N ALA A 454 35.08 -46.25 -3.58
CA ALA A 454 34.12 -45.60 -4.45
C ALA A 454 32.94 -46.52 -4.74
N ASP A 455 31.73 -45.95 -4.74
CA ASP A 455 30.51 -46.63 -5.14
C ASP A 455 30.12 -46.14 -6.53
N VAL A 456 29.90 -47.08 -7.45
CA VAL A 456 29.32 -46.78 -8.75
C VAL A 456 27.83 -46.56 -8.57
N VAL A 457 27.34 -45.40 -8.94
CA VAL A 457 25.93 -45.03 -8.83
C VAL A 457 25.37 -44.72 -10.21
N ASN A 458 24.09 -45.03 -10.40
CA ASN A 458 23.39 -44.51 -11.57
C ASN A 458 23.43 -42.97 -11.52
N PRO A 459 23.51 -42.30 -12.69
CA PRO A 459 23.25 -40.87 -12.73
C PRO A 459 21.87 -40.66 -12.08
N PRO A 460 21.72 -39.63 -11.22
CA PRO A 460 20.41 -39.33 -10.69
C PRO A 460 19.46 -39.20 -11.87
N GLU A 461 18.32 -39.90 -11.81
CA GLU A 461 17.29 -39.73 -12.83
C GLU A 461 17.08 -38.23 -13.00
N PRO A 462 17.11 -37.69 -14.24
CA PRO A 462 16.72 -36.30 -14.44
C PRO A 462 15.37 -36.17 -13.74
N PRO A 463 15.22 -35.20 -12.83
CA PRO A 463 14.01 -35.10 -12.04
C PRO A 463 12.85 -35.17 -13.01
N GLU A 464 12.01 -36.20 -12.90
CA GLU A 464 10.80 -36.27 -13.70
C GLU A 464 10.12 -34.91 -13.56
N PRO A 465 9.59 -34.32 -14.65
CA PRO A 465 8.85 -33.09 -14.57
C PRO A 465 7.49 -33.38 -13.92
N ASP A 466 7.52 -33.78 -12.65
CA ASP A 466 6.40 -33.70 -11.76
C ASP A 466 6.23 -32.20 -11.48
N ASP A 467 5.36 -31.57 -12.26
CA ASP A 467 4.76 -30.27 -11.94
C ASP A 467 4.09 -30.25 -10.55
N LYS A 468 4.07 -31.40 -9.84
CA LYS A 468 3.59 -31.60 -8.48
C LYS A 468 4.56 -31.21 -7.37
N GLN A 469 5.80 -30.76 -7.64
CA GLN A 469 6.75 -30.39 -6.58
C GLN A 469 7.38 -29.00 -6.69
N LYS A 470 6.92 -28.14 -7.61
CA LYS A 470 7.34 -26.73 -7.57
C LYS A 470 6.65 -26.05 -6.37
N PRO A 471 7.42 -25.42 -5.47
CA PRO A 471 6.84 -24.59 -4.42
C PRO A 471 5.85 -23.60 -5.03
N SER A 472 4.64 -23.56 -4.50
CA SER A 472 3.56 -22.68 -4.94
C SER A 472 3.12 -21.78 -3.78
N PRO A 473 2.38 -20.69 -4.02
CA PRO A 473 1.88 -19.86 -2.94
C PRO A 473 0.91 -20.65 -2.06
N ARG A 474 1.22 -20.77 -0.77
CA ARG A 474 0.40 -21.48 0.22
C ARG A 474 0.07 -20.56 1.39
N LEU A 475 -1.20 -20.53 1.77
CA LEU A 475 -1.69 -19.91 3.01
C LEU A 475 -1.46 -20.87 4.17
N VAL A 476 -0.74 -20.43 5.19
CA VAL A 476 -0.47 -21.19 6.41
C VAL A 476 -0.87 -20.34 7.60
N ASP A 477 -1.51 -20.96 8.59
CA ASP A 477 -1.77 -20.30 9.86
C ASP A 477 -0.45 -20.03 10.58
N SER A 478 -0.08 -18.75 10.67
CA SER A 478 1.09 -18.32 11.42
C SER A 478 0.77 -17.05 12.22
N GLU A 479 1.52 -16.85 13.29
CA GLU A 479 1.49 -15.61 14.05
C GLU A 479 2.50 -14.64 13.43
N TYR A 480 2.03 -13.47 12.99
CA TYR A 480 2.89 -12.40 12.51
C TYR A 480 2.69 -11.14 13.34
N LYS A 481 3.78 -10.44 13.64
CA LYS A 481 3.68 -9.11 14.25
C LYS A 481 3.46 -8.11 13.13
N THR A 482 2.38 -7.36 13.22
CA THR A 482 2.30 -6.11 12.48
C THR A 482 3.32 -5.16 13.09
N GLY A 483 4.26 -4.65 12.27
CA GLY A 483 5.24 -3.66 12.70
C GLY A 483 4.57 -2.56 13.53
N SER A 484 5.22 -2.19 14.62
CA SER A 484 4.74 -1.22 15.60
C SER A 484 4.47 0.13 14.94
N MET A 485 3.22 0.37 14.56
CA MET A 485 2.63 1.69 14.69
C MET A 485 1.83 1.65 15.98
N ARG A 486 2.28 2.38 17.01
CA ARG A 486 1.48 2.68 18.20
C ARG A 486 0.24 3.42 17.74
N ARG A 487 -0.82 2.70 17.39
CA ARG A 487 -2.16 3.26 17.29
C ARG A 487 -2.82 2.92 18.62
N PRO A 488 -3.06 3.88 19.53
CA PRO A 488 -4.18 3.72 20.42
C PRO A 488 -5.38 3.51 19.48
N PRO A 489 -6.16 2.42 19.59
CA PRO A 489 -7.44 2.39 18.92
C PRO A 489 -8.16 3.67 19.35
N TYR A 490 -8.63 4.45 18.37
CA TYR A 490 -9.40 5.65 18.64
C TYR A 490 -10.80 5.49 18.05
N GLU A 491 -11.78 5.99 18.77
CA GLU A 491 -13.18 6.05 18.37
C GLU A 491 -13.55 7.51 18.13
N LEU A 492 -14.05 7.82 16.94
CA LEU A 492 -14.56 9.15 16.64
C LEU A 492 -16.04 9.19 16.98
N LYS A 493 -16.45 10.13 17.82
CA LYS A 493 -17.85 10.41 18.12
C LYS A 493 -18.18 11.84 17.73
N THR A 494 -19.29 11.99 17.04
CA THR A 494 -19.87 13.31 16.76
C THR A 494 -21.05 13.50 17.69
N ILE A 495 -21.22 14.72 18.18
CA ILE A 495 -22.36 15.09 19.01
C ILE A 495 -23.12 16.26 18.38
N THR A 496 -24.41 16.27 18.64
CA THR A 496 -25.35 17.33 18.28
C THR A 496 -25.94 17.91 19.56
N ARG A 497 -26.71 19.00 19.44
CA ARG A 497 -27.36 19.68 20.56
C ARG A 497 -28.24 18.75 21.41
N ASP A 498 -28.82 17.72 20.79
CA ASP A 498 -29.64 16.71 21.45
C ASP A 498 -28.84 15.81 22.41
N HIS A 499 -27.51 15.87 22.35
CA HIS A 499 -26.59 15.03 23.14
C HIS A 499 -25.69 15.84 24.08
N TYR A 500 -26.03 17.11 24.37
CA TYR A 500 -25.22 17.99 25.22
C TYR A 500 -25.21 17.60 26.70
N GLU A 501 -26.09 16.68 27.11
CA GLU A 501 -26.16 16.10 28.45
C GLU A 501 -24.91 15.26 28.82
N GLN A 502 -24.00 15.01 27.87
CA GLN A 502 -22.75 14.30 28.13
C GLN A 502 -21.69 15.25 28.71
N PRO A 503 -20.76 14.76 29.56
CA PRO A 503 -19.71 15.62 30.10
C PRO A 503 -18.76 16.11 29.00
N CYS A 504 -18.36 17.38 29.09
CA CYS A 504 -17.37 18.01 28.21
C CYS A 504 -16.18 18.47 29.07
N TRP A 505 -15.03 17.81 28.92
CA TRP A 505 -13.87 18.06 29.79
C TRP A 505 -14.25 17.89 31.28
N SER A 506 -14.02 18.92 32.11
CA SER A 506 -14.44 18.98 33.52
C SER A 506 -15.84 19.60 33.73
N ALA A 507 -16.51 20.05 32.66
CA ALA A 507 -17.87 20.58 32.72
C ALA A 507 -18.93 19.47 32.60
N GLU A 508 -20.07 19.68 33.28
CA GLU A 508 -21.19 18.72 33.29
C GLU A 508 -21.90 18.59 31.94
N GLU A 509 -21.92 19.65 31.13
CA GLU A 509 -22.64 19.73 29.86
C GLU A 509 -21.82 20.41 28.76
N TRP A 510 -22.13 20.09 27.51
CA TRP A 510 -21.59 20.80 26.33
C TRP A 510 -22.30 22.14 26.11
N THR A 511 -21.58 23.09 25.52
CA THR A 511 -22.12 24.36 25.08
C THR A 511 -21.98 24.56 23.57
N ASP A 512 -22.72 25.53 23.03
CA ASP A 512 -22.62 25.98 21.63
C ASP A 512 -21.23 26.56 21.28
N GLU A 513 -20.34 26.73 22.27
CA GLU A 513 -18.98 27.25 22.10
C GLU A 513 -17.89 26.15 22.09
N ASP A 514 -18.25 24.93 22.47
CA ASP A 514 -17.32 23.81 22.61
C ASP A 514 -17.12 23.09 21.29
N ALA A 515 -15.88 23.11 20.77
CA ALA A 515 -15.60 22.52 19.46
C ALA A 515 -15.25 21.03 19.52
N GLY A 516 -14.74 20.54 20.66
CA GLY A 516 -14.42 19.12 20.83
C GLY A 516 -13.72 18.80 22.15
N ALA A 517 -13.68 17.52 22.49
CA ALA A 517 -13.08 16.98 23.69
C ALA A 517 -12.52 15.57 23.41
N PHE A 518 -11.69 15.04 24.31
CA PHE A 518 -11.26 13.64 24.22
C PHE A 518 -11.40 12.92 25.57
N VAL A 519 -11.73 11.64 25.51
CA VAL A 519 -11.76 10.75 26.68
C VAL A 519 -10.53 9.85 26.62
N LYS A 520 -9.69 9.94 27.65
CA LYS A 520 -8.45 9.14 27.75
C LYS A 520 -8.78 7.64 27.67
N PRO A 521 -7.96 6.84 26.97
CA PRO A 521 -8.18 5.40 26.88
C PRO A 521 -8.09 4.74 28.26
N ASN A 522 -8.88 3.70 28.47
CA ASN A 522 -8.83 2.85 29.66
C ASN A 522 -8.73 1.37 29.25
N ASP A 523 -8.59 0.46 30.21
CA ASP A 523 -8.42 -0.98 29.93
C ASP A 523 -9.56 -1.63 29.11
N ARG A 524 -10.72 -0.95 29.01
CA ARG A 524 -11.94 -1.45 28.34
C ARG A 524 -12.35 -0.63 27.12
N ALA A 525 -11.82 0.57 26.92
CA ALA A 525 -12.27 1.50 25.87
C ALA A 525 -11.10 2.23 25.21
N PRO A 526 -11.13 2.36 23.86
CA PRO A 526 -10.17 3.15 23.09
C PRO A 526 -10.18 4.64 23.46
N LEU A 527 -9.21 5.39 22.94
CA LEU A 527 -9.23 6.86 22.99
C LEU A 527 -10.48 7.36 22.26
N VAL A 528 -11.38 8.09 22.92
CA VAL A 528 -12.58 8.62 22.24
C VAL A 528 -12.36 10.09 21.92
N LEU A 529 -12.45 10.46 20.64
CA LEU A 529 -12.40 11.84 20.16
C LEU A 529 -13.82 12.31 19.90
N ILE A 530 -14.28 13.32 20.64
CA ILE A 530 -15.65 13.84 20.57
C ILE A 530 -15.64 15.21 19.88
N ILE A 531 -16.43 15.37 18.82
CA ILE A 531 -16.51 16.60 18.02
C ILE A 531 -17.94 17.12 18.01
N ASN A 532 -18.10 18.40 18.35
CA ASN A 532 -19.38 19.07 18.30
C ASN A 532 -19.68 19.54 16.87
N GLN A 533 -20.70 18.94 16.25
CA GLN A 533 -21.16 19.34 14.91
C GLN A 533 -22.08 20.57 14.93
N ASP A 534 -22.60 20.94 16.11
CA ASP A 534 -23.53 22.05 16.29
C ASP A 534 -22.88 23.30 16.91
N LEU A 535 -21.54 23.38 16.90
CA LEU A 535 -20.81 24.59 17.26
C LEU A 535 -21.41 25.80 16.52
N ALA A 536 -21.77 26.86 17.24
CA ALA A 536 -22.48 28.01 16.65
C ALA A 536 -21.77 28.58 15.42
N ALA A 537 -20.44 28.74 15.50
CA ALA A 537 -19.62 29.23 14.38
C ALA A 537 -19.61 28.27 13.18
N LEU A 538 -19.64 26.94 13.41
CA LEU A 538 -19.69 25.94 12.34
C LEU A 538 -21.06 25.90 11.67
N ARG A 539 -22.14 26.06 12.46
CA ARG A 539 -23.51 26.14 11.96
C ARG A 539 -23.71 27.35 11.06
N ASP A 540 -23.24 28.52 11.50
CA ASP A 540 -23.31 29.76 10.70
C ASP A 540 -22.49 29.61 9.41
N PHE A 541 -21.31 29.00 9.50
CA PHE A 541 -20.47 28.68 8.35
C PHE A 541 -21.14 27.69 7.38
N ARG A 542 -21.76 26.61 7.89
CA ARG A 542 -22.51 25.63 7.09
C ARG A 542 -23.67 26.28 6.36
N GLN A 543 -24.42 27.17 7.02
CA GLN A 543 -25.51 27.93 6.40
C GLN A 543 -25.00 28.89 5.32
N ALA A 544 -23.86 29.54 5.53
CA ALA A 544 -23.23 30.40 4.54
C ALA A 544 -22.71 29.61 3.32
N LEU A 545 -22.06 28.47 3.56
CA LEU A 545 -21.57 27.56 2.50
C LEU A 545 -22.71 26.95 1.69
N ALA A 546 -23.78 26.51 2.34
CA ALA A 546 -24.94 25.92 1.66
C ALA A 546 -25.67 26.91 0.73
N LYS A 547 -25.44 28.22 0.88
CA LYS A 547 -25.97 29.25 -0.02
C LYS A 547 -25.10 29.48 -1.26
N ARG A 548 -23.82 29.10 -1.23
CA ARG A 548 -22.82 29.46 -2.25
C ARG A 548 -22.23 28.26 -2.99
N ASN A 549 -22.22 27.09 -2.36
CA ASN A 549 -21.43 25.94 -2.81
C ASN A 549 -22.31 24.74 -3.13
N THR A 550 -21.72 23.78 -3.87
CA THR A 550 -22.38 22.51 -4.12
C THR A 550 -22.36 21.64 -2.87
N GLU A 551 -23.37 20.78 -2.72
CA GLU A 551 -23.50 19.85 -1.60
C GLU A 551 -22.22 19.01 -1.32
N LYS A 552 -21.54 18.57 -2.38
CA LYS A 552 -20.28 17.82 -2.27
C LYS A 552 -19.14 18.67 -1.70
N ASP A 553 -19.12 19.96 -2.02
CA ASP A 553 -18.12 20.88 -1.50
C ASP A 553 -18.38 21.18 -0.02
N VAL A 554 -19.65 21.29 0.37
CA VAL A 554 -20.03 21.42 1.78
C VAL A 554 -19.63 20.16 2.56
N GLU A 555 -19.92 18.96 2.05
CA GLU A 555 -19.51 17.69 2.65
C GLU A 555 -17.97 17.58 2.75
N ARG A 556 -17.24 17.94 1.69
CA ARG A 556 -15.76 17.94 1.68
C ARG A 556 -15.19 18.89 2.73
N LYS A 557 -15.76 20.09 2.86
CA LYS A 557 -15.32 21.08 3.86
C LYS A 557 -15.65 20.65 5.29
N LEU A 558 -16.83 20.10 5.53
CA LEU A 558 -17.21 19.55 6.83
C LEU A 558 -16.34 18.34 7.21
N THR A 559 -16.05 17.47 6.25
CA THR A 559 -15.12 16.33 6.44
C THR A 559 -13.72 16.85 6.79
N LYS A 560 -13.23 17.88 6.07
CA LYS A 560 -11.95 18.52 6.35
C LYS A 560 -11.92 19.13 7.75
N TYR A 561 -12.93 19.91 8.11
CA TYR A 561 -13.08 20.47 9.45
C TYR A 561 -13.00 19.37 10.52
N THR A 562 -13.87 18.36 10.42
CA THR A 562 -13.98 17.27 11.39
C THR A 562 -12.67 16.50 11.52
N SER A 563 -12.00 16.20 10.39
CA SER A 563 -10.72 15.49 10.39
C SER A 563 -9.60 16.30 11.05
N HIS A 564 -9.55 17.61 10.81
CA HIS A 564 -8.52 18.48 11.41
C HIS A 564 -8.74 18.71 12.90
N ILE A 565 -9.99 18.83 13.35
CA ILE A 565 -10.30 18.90 14.79
C ILE A 565 -9.99 17.58 15.47
N ALA A 566 -10.39 16.44 14.89
CA ALA A 566 -10.01 15.12 15.39
C ALA A 566 -8.49 14.96 15.52
N PHE A 567 -7.76 15.37 14.48
CA PHE A 567 -6.30 15.31 14.46
C PHE A 567 -5.67 16.19 15.55
N HIS A 568 -6.20 17.39 15.76
CA HIS A 568 -5.69 18.28 16.80
C HIS A 568 -5.98 17.73 18.20
N LEU A 569 -7.17 17.18 18.45
CA LEU A 569 -7.49 16.49 19.70
C LEU A 569 -6.56 15.30 19.96
N TYR A 570 -6.21 14.54 18.91
CA TYR A 570 -5.24 13.46 19.00
C TYR A 570 -3.83 13.96 19.36
N GLN A 571 -3.35 15.05 18.75
CA GLN A 571 -2.07 15.66 19.08
C GLN A 571 -2.04 16.18 20.53
N MET A 572 -3.13 16.81 20.97
CA MET A 572 -3.29 17.27 22.35
C MET A 572 -3.24 16.11 23.33
N TYR A 573 -3.95 15.01 23.04
CA TYR A 573 -3.86 13.79 23.83
C TYR A 573 -2.41 13.29 23.91
N GLN A 574 -1.70 13.16 22.79
CA GLN A 574 -0.29 12.74 22.79
C GLN A 574 0.60 13.65 23.65
N ALA A 575 0.38 14.96 23.63
CA ALA A 575 1.13 15.93 24.43
C ALA A 575 0.86 15.82 25.95
N THR A 576 -0.26 15.19 26.34
CA THR A 576 -0.63 14.90 27.74
C THR A 576 -0.14 13.54 28.24
N ILE A 577 0.29 12.64 27.36
CA ILE A 577 0.85 11.34 27.76
C ILE A 577 2.15 11.57 28.55
N GLY A 578 2.23 11.03 29.76
CA GLY A 578 3.42 11.11 30.63
C GLY A 578 3.55 12.40 31.44
N LYS A 579 2.60 13.34 31.34
CA LYS A 579 2.56 14.55 32.18
C LYS A 579 1.46 14.42 33.24
N LYS A 580 1.78 14.77 34.49
CA LYS A 580 0.77 15.04 35.52
C LYS A 580 0.46 16.53 35.47
N ASP A 581 -0.81 16.86 35.28
CA ASP A 581 -1.28 18.23 35.43
C ASP A 581 -1.45 18.51 36.92
N ASP A 582 -0.80 19.56 37.42
CA ASP A 582 -0.86 19.96 38.84
C ASP A 582 -2.25 20.51 39.21
N ASP A 583 -2.98 21.03 38.22
CA ASP A 583 -4.37 21.47 38.33
C ASP A 583 -5.14 21.08 37.04
N VAL A 584 -6.07 20.14 37.19
CA VAL A 584 -6.80 19.52 36.07
C VAL A 584 -7.81 20.50 35.47
N ASP A 585 -8.44 21.35 36.28
CA ASP A 585 -9.50 22.25 35.81
C ASP A 585 -8.92 23.40 34.97
N THR A 586 -7.77 23.95 35.37
CA THR A 586 -7.08 24.96 34.57
C THR A 586 -6.45 24.39 33.30
N ALA A 587 -5.95 23.15 33.34
CA ALA A 587 -5.43 22.46 32.16
C ALA A 587 -6.56 22.14 31.15
N ASP A 588 -7.72 21.70 31.63
CA ASP A 588 -8.88 21.40 30.81
C ASP A 588 -9.47 22.68 30.18
N LEU A 589 -9.56 23.79 30.93
CA LEU A 589 -9.96 25.10 30.40
C LEU A 589 -9.02 25.60 29.30
N ALA A 590 -7.70 25.44 29.50
CA ALA A 590 -6.71 25.81 28.49
C ALA A 590 -6.83 24.94 27.22
N ARG A 591 -7.09 23.65 27.39
CA ARG A 591 -7.33 22.71 26.28
C ARG A 591 -8.62 23.05 25.52
N GLN A 592 -9.70 23.35 26.22
CA GLN A 592 -10.97 23.80 25.64
C GLN A 592 -10.80 25.08 24.80
N GLN A 593 -10.08 26.08 25.33
CA GLN A 593 -9.79 27.32 24.62
C GLN A 593 -8.93 27.10 23.36
N GLU A 594 -7.95 26.19 23.43
CA GLU A 594 -7.09 25.87 22.28
C GLU A 594 -7.87 25.17 21.15
N VAL A 595 -8.70 24.17 21.48
CA VAL A 595 -9.54 23.50 20.49
C VAL A 595 -10.53 24.48 19.85
N ARG A 596 -11.12 25.38 20.65
CA ARG A 596 -11.98 26.46 20.16
C ARG A 596 -11.23 27.40 19.21
N ARG A 597 -9.99 27.80 19.56
CA ARG A 597 -9.14 28.65 18.72
C ARG A 597 -8.85 27.96 17.38
N VAL A 598 -8.51 26.68 17.38
CA VAL A 598 -8.23 25.89 16.18
C VAL A 598 -9.49 25.75 15.32
N ALA A 599 -10.65 25.47 15.93
CA ALA A 599 -11.93 25.41 15.22
C ALA A 599 -12.28 26.72 14.50
N LEU A 600 -12.18 27.85 15.19
CA LEU A 600 -12.43 29.17 14.58
C LEU A 600 -11.42 29.50 13.49
N THR A 601 -10.15 29.10 13.67
CA THR A 601 -9.10 29.30 12.66
C THR A 601 -9.37 28.47 11.42
N MET A 602 -9.76 27.21 11.58
CA MET A 602 -10.13 26.33 10.46
C MET A 602 -11.32 26.88 9.69
N ILE A 603 -12.36 27.35 10.40
CA ILE A 603 -13.53 28.00 9.77
C ILE A 603 -13.09 29.22 8.95
N LYS A 604 -12.26 30.10 9.51
CA LYS A 604 -11.72 31.27 8.80
C LYS A 604 -10.86 30.90 7.59
N LEU A 605 -9.99 29.89 7.71
CA LEU A 605 -9.15 29.44 6.60
C LEU A 605 -9.97 28.86 5.44
N MET A 606 -11.04 28.13 5.76
CA MET A 606 -11.95 27.57 4.75
C MET A 606 -12.88 28.62 4.10
N ASP A 607 -13.08 29.77 4.76
CA ASP A 607 -13.82 30.94 4.26
C ASP A 607 -12.92 31.87 3.41
N VAL A 608 -11.64 32.04 3.80
CA VAL A 608 -10.67 32.89 3.07
C VAL A 608 -10.21 32.23 1.76
N ALA A 609 -10.08 30.90 1.73
CA ALA A 609 -9.70 30.17 0.51
C ALA A 609 -10.73 30.29 -0.65
N GLU A 610 -11.86 30.97 -0.42
CA GLU A 610 -12.89 31.25 -1.44
C GLU A 610 -12.89 32.68 -1.97
N LYS A 611 -12.19 33.61 -1.32
CA LYS A 611 -12.00 34.97 -1.83
C LYS A 611 -10.76 35.02 -2.72
#